data_AF-A0A8S3B8I1-F1
#
_entry.id   AF-A0A8S3B8I1-F1
#
_cell.length_a   1.000
_cell.length_b   1.000
_cell.length_c   1.000
_cell.angle_alpha   90.00
_cell.angle_beta   90.00
_cell.angle_gamma   90.00
#
_symmetry.space_group_name_H-M   'P 1'
#
loop_
_entity.id
_entity.type
_entity.pdbx_description
1 polymer ?
#
loop_
_entity_poly.entity_id
_entity_poly.type
_entity_poly.pdbx_seq_one_letter_code
_entity_poly.pdbx_strand_id
1 'polypeptide(L)'
;GNLAPDGAVAKITGKEGLWFEGQALVYDSEELMMEGFIRGDIRKGTGTKYVIVVRYEGPRGGPGMPEMLKPTGTIVGAGLSQDCALITDGRFSGASHGFIVGHVCPEAAVGGPIALVENGDIISVKLTTNGGSGTLTLHVTDDELNERRTKWQLPAKASLPKKGYLRKYVQCVQSASNGCITDG
;
A
#
# COMPACT_ATOMS: atom_id res chain seq x y z
N GLY A 1 -9.90 -8.37 2.94
CA GLY A 1 -9.30 -8.65 4.25
C GLY A 1 -9.40 -7.40 5.11
N ASN A 2 -9.01 -7.42 6.39
CA ASN A 2 -9.21 -6.25 7.26
C ASN A 2 -8.39 -5.03 6.84
N LEU A 3 -7.26 -5.22 6.15
CA LEU A 3 -6.42 -4.12 5.64
C LEU A 3 -6.96 -3.49 4.34
N ALA A 4 -7.78 -4.24 3.59
CA ALA A 4 -8.41 -3.80 2.34
C ALA A 4 -9.87 -4.31 2.29
N PRO A 5 -10.78 -3.73 3.08
CA PRO A 5 -12.15 -4.21 3.19
C PRO A 5 -12.96 -3.99 1.91
N ASP A 6 -12.65 -2.95 1.14
CA ASP A 6 -13.31 -2.64 -0.15
C ASP A 6 -12.56 -3.25 -1.35
N GLY A 7 -11.52 -4.05 -1.08
CA GLY A 7 -10.73 -4.73 -2.09
C GLY A 7 -9.36 -4.09 -2.37
N ALA A 8 -8.55 -4.84 -3.10
CA ALA A 8 -7.22 -4.48 -3.60
C ALA A 8 -6.91 -5.33 -4.84
N VAL A 9 -5.92 -4.94 -5.63
CA VAL A 9 -5.49 -5.67 -6.82
C VAL A 9 -4.04 -6.10 -6.65
N ALA A 10 -3.77 -7.39 -6.82
CA ALA A 10 -2.43 -7.95 -6.76
C ALA A 10 -2.01 -8.48 -8.13
N LYS A 11 -0.76 -8.26 -8.51
CA LYS A 11 -0.17 -8.87 -9.71
C LYS A 11 0.72 -10.02 -9.29
N ILE A 12 0.26 -11.24 -9.59
CA ILE A 12 0.90 -12.49 -9.17
C ILE A 12 1.34 -13.25 -10.41
N THR A 13 2.61 -13.68 -10.47
CA THR A 13 3.12 -14.47 -11.60
C THR A 13 3.02 -15.97 -11.35
N GLY A 14 2.74 -16.38 -10.10
CA GLY A 14 2.61 -17.76 -9.66
C GLY A 14 3.94 -18.36 -9.17
N LYS A 15 5.05 -17.62 -9.28
CA LYS A 15 6.38 -18.04 -8.80
C LYS A 15 6.65 -17.64 -7.35
N GLU A 16 5.82 -16.77 -6.80
CA GLU A 16 5.96 -16.21 -5.46
C GLU A 16 5.36 -17.10 -4.36
N GLY A 17 4.55 -18.10 -4.75
CA GLY A 17 3.74 -18.91 -3.83
C GLY A 17 2.39 -18.25 -3.49
N LEU A 18 1.70 -18.83 -2.51
CA LEU A 18 0.34 -18.42 -2.12
C LEU A 18 0.29 -17.66 -0.79
N TRP A 19 1.44 -17.44 -0.14
CA TRP A 19 1.50 -16.86 1.18
C TRP A 19 2.77 -16.03 1.36
N PHE A 20 2.61 -14.82 1.89
CA PHE A 20 3.68 -13.97 2.39
C PHE A 20 3.27 -13.36 3.72
N GLU A 21 4.21 -13.27 4.66
CA GLU A 21 4.04 -12.58 5.93
C GLU A 21 5.34 -11.87 6.29
N GLY A 22 5.24 -10.65 6.82
CA GLY A 22 6.39 -9.84 7.19
C GLY A 22 6.03 -8.63 8.04
N GLN A 23 7.06 -7.96 8.53
CA GLN A 23 6.95 -6.74 9.34
C GLN A 23 6.71 -5.52 8.45
N ALA A 24 5.78 -4.66 8.85
CA ALA A 24 5.45 -3.45 8.14
C ALA A 24 6.59 -2.42 8.20
N LEU A 25 6.97 -1.91 7.04
CA LEU A 25 7.74 -0.68 6.90
C LEU A 25 6.87 0.35 6.17
N VAL A 26 6.44 1.38 6.89
CA VAL A 26 5.40 2.32 6.47
C VAL A 26 6.03 3.63 6.01
N TYR A 27 5.65 4.04 4.82
CA TYR A 27 6.09 5.27 4.18
C TYR A 27 4.87 6.03 3.65
N ASP A 28 4.85 7.34 3.90
CA ASP A 28 3.74 8.22 3.50
C ASP A 28 3.92 8.81 2.08
N SER A 29 4.97 8.41 1.33
CA SER A 29 5.15 8.72 -0.10
C SER A 29 6.18 7.80 -0.77
N GLU A 30 6.20 7.77 -2.11
CA GLU A 30 7.25 7.11 -2.91
C GLU A 30 8.65 7.59 -2.49
N GLU A 31 8.85 8.90 -2.32
CA GLU A 31 10.14 9.49 -1.98
C GLU A 31 10.66 9.01 -0.62
N LEU A 32 9.78 8.97 0.39
CA LEU A 32 10.16 8.51 1.73
C LEU A 32 10.55 7.03 1.74
N MET A 33 9.90 6.21 0.93
CA MET A 33 10.27 4.81 0.76
C MET A 33 11.67 4.69 0.12
N MET A 34 11.96 5.50 -0.89
CA MET A 34 13.27 5.53 -1.54
C MET A 34 14.36 6.01 -0.56
N GLU A 35 14.07 7.04 0.25
CA GLU A 35 14.98 7.49 1.31
C GLU A 35 15.25 6.40 2.34
N GLY A 36 14.20 5.71 2.82
CA GLY A 36 14.34 4.59 3.76
C GLY A 36 15.18 3.44 3.19
N PHE A 37 15.00 3.13 1.90
CA PHE A 37 15.85 2.17 1.21
C PHE A 37 17.32 2.60 1.20
N ILE A 38 17.61 3.87 0.86
CA ILE A 38 18.99 4.41 0.83
C ILE A 38 19.64 4.41 2.22
N ARG A 39 18.88 4.70 3.27
CA ARG A 39 19.34 4.60 4.67
C ARG A 39 19.61 3.17 5.13
N GLY A 40 19.12 2.18 4.38
CA GLY A 40 19.27 0.77 4.69
C GLY A 40 18.26 0.28 5.72
N ASP A 41 17.04 0.82 5.71
CA ASP A 41 15.93 0.29 6.53
C ASP A 41 15.49 -1.10 6.04
N ILE A 42 15.66 -1.36 4.73
CA ILE A 42 15.35 -2.63 4.08
C ILE A 42 16.66 -3.35 3.78
N ARG A 43 16.91 -4.49 4.45
CA ARG A 43 18.19 -5.19 4.37
C ARG A 43 18.03 -6.63 3.91
N LYS A 44 18.85 -7.02 2.93
CA LYS A 44 18.94 -8.40 2.45
C LYS A 44 19.70 -9.27 3.45
N GLY A 45 19.30 -10.53 3.59
CA GLY A 45 20.07 -11.53 4.35
C GLY A 45 19.97 -11.40 5.87
N THR A 46 19.06 -10.57 6.40
CA THR A 46 18.77 -10.47 7.83
C THR A 46 17.84 -11.59 8.33
N GLY A 47 17.24 -12.36 7.42
CA GLY A 47 16.18 -13.33 7.72
C GLY A 47 14.83 -12.68 8.02
N THR A 48 14.75 -11.35 8.04
CA THR A 48 13.51 -10.61 8.24
C THR A 48 12.80 -10.41 6.91
N LYS A 49 11.50 -10.73 6.86
CA LYS A 49 10.64 -10.39 5.73
C LYS A 49 9.93 -9.07 6.00
N TYR A 50 9.87 -8.22 4.99
CA TYR A 50 9.25 -6.90 5.10
C TYR A 50 8.01 -6.79 4.23
N VAL A 51 6.98 -6.13 4.76
CA VAL A 51 5.84 -5.64 4.00
C VAL A 51 5.98 -4.13 3.91
N ILE A 52 6.42 -3.65 2.76
CA ILE A 52 6.64 -2.22 2.53
C ILE A 52 5.30 -1.61 2.13
N VAL A 53 4.80 -0.72 2.98
CA VAL A 53 3.53 -0.01 2.81
C VAL A 53 3.84 1.41 2.35
N VAL A 54 3.42 1.76 1.13
CA VAL A 54 3.49 3.13 0.61
C VAL A 54 2.07 3.66 0.52
N ARG A 55 1.72 4.63 1.36
CA ARG A 55 0.34 5.11 1.52
C ARG A 55 0.23 6.60 1.24
N TYR A 56 -1.00 7.08 1.12
CA TYR A 56 -1.34 8.42 0.63
C TYR A 56 -0.99 8.63 -0.85
N GLU A 57 -0.90 7.54 -1.62
CA GLU A 57 -0.71 7.54 -3.07
C GLU A 57 -2.00 7.19 -3.82
N GLY A 58 -3.12 7.15 -3.10
CA GLY A 58 -4.45 6.86 -3.64
C GLY A 58 -5.04 8.01 -4.49
N PRO A 59 -6.28 7.84 -4.98
CA PRO A 59 -6.96 8.85 -5.80
C PRO A 59 -7.00 10.23 -5.14
N ARG A 60 -7.33 10.32 -3.85
CA ARG A 60 -7.36 11.60 -3.13
C ARG A 60 -6.01 11.94 -2.51
N GLY A 61 -5.30 10.95 -1.97
CA GLY A 61 -4.02 11.13 -1.28
C GLY A 61 -2.91 11.68 -2.16
N GLY A 62 -2.72 11.09 -3.35
CA GLY A 62 -1.60 11.41 -4.24
C GLY A 62 -1.54 12.88 -4.66
N PRO A 63 -2.64 13.48 -5.16
CA PRO A 63 -3.84 12.91 -5.77
C PRO A 63 -3.63 12.40 -7.21
N GLY A 64 -4.65 11.72 -7.76
CA GLY A 64 -4.62 11.18 -9.12
C GLY A 64 -4.10 9.76 -9.21
N MET A 65 -3.85 9.13 -8.06
CA MET A 65 -3.40 7.74 -7.96
C MET A 65 -2.16 7.47 -8.85
N PRO A 66 -1.02 8.15 -8.60
CA PRO A 66 0.16 8.05 -9.45
C PRO A 66 0.66 6.60 -9.57
N GLU A 67 1.32 6.31 -10.68
CA GLU A 67 1.92 5.01 -10.93
C GLU A 67 3.40 5.03 -10.52
N MET A 68 3.77 4.20 -9.55
CA MET A 68 5.12 4.15 -8.98
C MET A 68 5.94 3.04 -9.61
N LEU A 69 6.99 3.40 -10.36
CA LEU A 69 7.93 2.45 -10.97
C LEU A 69 9.19 2.26 -10.11
N LYS A 70 9.62 3.28 -9.37
CA LYS A 70 10.90 3.23 -8.65
C LYS A 70 10.90 2.19 -7.52
N PRO A 71 9.84 2.05 -6.69
CA PRO A 71 9.81 1.07 -5.61
C PRO A 71 9.99 -0.36 -6.11
N THR A 72 9.24 -0.76 -7.14
CA THR A 72 9.31 -2.12 -7.71
C THR A 72 10.68 -2.37 -8.32
N GLY A 73 11.19 -1.44 -9.13
CA GLY A 73 12.52 -1.56 -9.75
C GLY A 73 13.64 -1.66 -8.72
N THR A 74 13.56 -0.90 -7.62
CA THR A 74 14.56 -0.88 -6.55
C THR A 74 14.61 -2.21 -5.80
N ILE A 75 13.45 -2.74 -5.40
CA ILE A 75 13.36 -4.02 -4.69
C ILE A 75 13.84 -5.18 -5.58
N VAL A 76 13.46 -5.19 -6.86
CA VAL A 76 13.92 -6.21 -7.81
C VAL A 76 15.44 -6.08 -8.04
N GLY A 77 15.95 -4.86 -8.27
CA GLY A 77 17.37 -4.61 -8.52
C GLY A 77 18.28 -4.95 -7.34
N ALA A 78 17.77 -4.79 -6.11
CA ALA A 78 18.43 -5.24 -4.88
C ALA A 78 18.33 -6.76 -4.65
N GLY A 79 17.55 -7.47 -5.47
CA GLY A 79 17.28 -8.89 -5.33
C GLY A 79 16.54 -9.23 -4.03
N LEU A 80 15.56 -8.41 -3.65
CA LEU A 80 14.76 -8.50 -2.43
C LEU A 80 13.33 -9.03 -2.70
N SER A 81 12.99 -9.40 -3.94
CA SER A 81 11.62 -9.80 -4.33
C SER A 81 11.02 -10.98 -3.56
N GLN A 82 11.85 -11.81 -2.91
CA GLN A 82 11.39 -12.94 -2.08
C GLN A 82 11.31 -12.61 -0.59
N ASP A 83 11.96 -11.51 -0.18
CA ASP A 83 12.04 -11.04 1.20
C ASP A 83 11.13 -9.85 1.45
N CYS A 84 10.60 -9.22 0.40
CA CYS A 84 9.75 -8.03 0.47
C CYS A 84 8.44 -8.21 -0.30
N ALA A 85 7.35 -7.79 0.32
CA ALA A 85 6.09 -7.47 -0.36
C ALA A 85 5.91 -5.96 -0.44
N LEU A 86 5.21 -5.49 -1.47
CA LEU A 86 4.88 -4.08 -1.69
C LEU A 86 3.37 -3.90 -1.65
N ILE A 87 2.90 -2.94 -0.85
CA ILE A 87 1.48 -2.62 -0.68
C ILE A 87 1.28 -1.12 -0.84
N THR A 88 0.25 -0.71 -1.58
CA THR A 88 -0.12 0.70 -1.71
C THR A 88 -1.61 0.91 -1.95
N ASP A 89 -2.12 2.07 -1.52
CA ASP A 89 -3.42 2.62 -1.94
C ASP A 89 -3.36 3.26 -3.34
N GLY A 90 -2.15 3.46 -3.90
CA GLY A 90 -1.89 3.89 -5.27
C GLY A 90 -1.70 2.73 -6.26
N ARG A 91 -0.80 2.93 -7.23
CA ARG A 91 -0.49 1.95 -8.29
C ARG A 91 1.01 1.69 -8.38
N PHE A 92 1.36 0.44 -8.69
CA PHE A 92 2.74 0.06 -9.01
C PHE A 92 2.88 -0.24 -10.51
N SER A 93 4.01 0.17 -11.09
CA SER A 93 4.41 -0.17 -12.46
C SER A 93 5.52 -1.21 -12.50
N GLY A 94 5.74 -1.81 -13.67
CA GLY A 94 6.92 -2.63 -13.97
C GLY A 94 6.73 -4.15 -13.95
N ALA A 95 7.83 -4.86 -14.25
CA ALA A 95 7.91 -6.31 -14.22
C ALA A 95 7.70 -6.82 -12.79
N SER A 96 6.72 -7.70 -12.62
CA SER A 96 6.22 -8.08 -11.31
C SER A 96 6.91 -9.35 -10.85
N HIS A 97 7.84 -9.21 -9.92
CA HIS A 97 8.42 -10.34 -9.21
C HIS A 97 8.26 -10.10 -7.71
N GLY A 98 7.45 -10.93 -7.07
CA GLY A 98 7.10 -10.78 -5.65
C GLY A 98 5.63 -10.40 -5.43
N PHE A 99 5.24 -10.27 -4.16
CA PHE A 99 3.88 -9.88 -3.78
C PHE A 99 3.72 -8.37 -3.91
N ILE A 100 3.13 -7.93 -5.02
CA ILE A 100 2.87 -6.51 -5.30
C ILE A 100 1.36 -6.29 -5.31
N VAL A 101 0.88 -5.50 -4.35
CA VAL A 101 -0.52 -5.19 -4.11
C VAL A 101 -0.73 -3.68 -4.25
N GLY A 102 -1.60 -3.27 -5.15
CA GLY A 102 -2.04 -1.89 -5.30
C GLY A 102 -3.54 -1.74 -5.09
N HIS A 103 -4.04 -0.52 -5.26
CA HIS A 103 -5.47 -0.21 -5.19
C HIS A 103 -6.11 -0.59 -3.85
N VAL A 104 -5.34 -0.58 -2.75
CA VAL A 104 -5.88 -0.87 -1.43
C VAL A 104 -6.97 0.14 -1.07
N CYS A 105 -8.19 -0.37 -0.88
CA CYS A 105 -9.36 0.44 -0.56
C CYS A 105 -9.97 0.06 0.80
N PRO A 106 -10.44 1.04 1.60
CA PRO A 106 -10.32 2.48 1.39
C PRO A 106 -8.88 3.02 1.46
N GLU A 107 -8.59 4.09 0.71
CA GLU A 107 -7.26 4.72 0.69
C GLU A 107 -6.92 5.39 2.03
N ALA A 108 -5.63 5.69 2.25
CA ALA A 108 -5.19 6.28 3.51
C ALA A 108 -5.75 7.69 3.72
N ALA A 109 -5.95 8.46 2.66
CA ALA A 109 -6.44 9.84 2.73
C ALA A 109 -7.88 9.98 3.26
N VAL A 110 -8.65 8.88 3.26
CA VAL A 110 -10.01 8.83 3.82
C VAL A 110 -10.10 8.04 5.12
N GLY A 111 -8.96 7.70 5.73
CA GLY A 111 -8.90 6.97 7.00
C GLY A 111 -9.16 5.47 6.85
N GLY A 112 -8.86 4.91 5.68
CA GLY A 112 -8.89 3.46 5.47
C GLY A 112 -7.90 2.72 6.38
N PRO A 113 -8.04 1.39 6.56
CA PRO A 113 -7.16 0.62 7.44
C PRO A 113 -5.66 0.77 7.16
N ILE A 114 -5.27 0.97 5.89
CA ILE A 114 -3.88 1.25 5.50
C ILE A 114 -3.29 2.53 6.15
N ALA A 115 -4.14 3.50 6.51
CA ALA A 115 -3.75 4.71 7.22
C ALA A 115 -3.39 4.46 8.70
N LEU A 116 -3.74 3.28 9.24
CA LEU A 116 -3.58 2.93 10.65
C LEU A 116 -2.42 1.95 10.89
N VAL A 117 -1.77 1.50 9.82
CA VAL A 117 -0.57 0.65 9.90
C VAL A 117 0.57 1.45 10.52
N GLU A 118 1.27 0.82 11.45
CA GLU A 118 2.47 1.32 12.12
C GLU A 118 3.67 0.43 11.80
N ASN A 119 4.89 0.98 11.93
CA ASN A 119 6.11 0.22 11.70
C ASN A 119 6.21 -0.97 12.67
N GLY A 120 6.55 -2.14 12.14
CA GLY A 120 6.67 -3.38 12.91
C GLY A 120 5.39 -4.21 13.02
N ASP A 121 4.22 -3.68 12.63
CA ASP A 121 2.99 -4.47 12.54
C ASP A 121 3.20 -5.68 11.61
N ILE A 122 2.59 -6.82 11.92
CA ILE A 122 2.67 -7.98 11.03
C ILE A 122 1.55 -7.90 10.00
N ILE A 123 1.91 -8.01 8.73
CA ILE A 123 0.96 -8.05 7.61
C ILE A 123 1.16 -9.36 6.84
N SER A 124 0.06 -10.00 6.46
CA SER A 124 0.08 -11.17 5.59
C SER A 124 -0.74 -10.97 4.31
N VAL A 125 -0.22 -11.55 3.23
CA VAL A 125 -0.88 -11.68 1.93
C VAL A 125 -1.10 -13.16 1.69
N LYS A 126 -2.37 -13.58 1.65
CA LYS A 126 -2.77 -14.96 1.32
C LYS A 126 -3.53 -14.99 0.01
N LEU A 127 -3.11 -15.84 -0.90
CA LEU A 127 -3.83 -16.12 -2.15
C LEU A 127 -4.54 -17.46 -2.05
N THR A 128 -5.69 -17.56 -2.70
CA THR A 128 -6.37 -18.85 -2.90
C THR A 128 -5.65 -19.66 -3.98
N THR A 129 -5.81 -20.98 -3.93
CA THR A 129 -5.12 -21.95 -4.80
C THR A 129 -5.29 -21.69 -6.30
N ASN A 130 -6.37 -20.99 -6.68
CA ASN A 130 -6.71 -20.69 -8.07
C ASN A 130 -6.35 -19.25 -8.48
N GLY A 131 -5.70 -18.47 -7.61
CA GLY A 131 -5.23 -17.10 -7.89
C GLY A 131 -6.31 -16.02 -8.06
N GLY A 132 -7.59 -16.38 -8.14
CA GLY A 132 -8.70 -15.45 -8.40
C GLY A 132 -9.16 -14.62 -7.19
N SER A 133 -8.68 -14.94 -5.98
CA SER A 133 -8.98 -14.15 -4.77
C SER A 133 -7.88 -14.30 -3.73
N GLY A 134 -7.82 -13.34 -2.81
CA GLY A 134 -6.86 -13.34 -1.71
C GLY A 134 -7.33 -12.54 -0.51
N THR A 135 -6.63 -12.70 0.60
CA THR A 135 -6.85 -11.94 1.83
C THR A 135 -5.58 -11.17 2.16
N LEU A 136 -5.76 -9.86 2.37
CA LEU A 136 -4.76 -8.99 2.95
C LEU A 136 -5.13 -8.72 4.41
N THR A 137 -4.27 -9.16 5.34
CA THR A 137 -4.53 -9.12 6.78
C THR A 137 -3.47 -8.30 7.50
N LEU A 138 -3.90 -7.33 8.28
CA LEU A 138 -3.12 -6.66 9.31
C LEU A 138 -3.39 -7.37 10.64
N HIS A 139 -2.34 -7.92 11.27
CA HIS A 139 -2.47 -8.71 12.50
C HIS A 139 -2.41 -7.81 13.73
N VAL A 140 -3.39 -6.91 13.83
CA VAL A 140 -3.61 -6.00 14.96
C VAL A 140 -5.03 -6.25 15.46
N THR A 141 -5.23 -6.19 16.78
CA THR A 141 -6.55 -6.41 17.37
C THR A 141 -7.52 -5.31 16.97
N ASP A 142 -8.82 -5.61 16.95
CA ASP A 142 -9.84 -4.61 16.62
C ASP A 142 -9.85 -3.44 17.62
N ASP A 143 -9.61 -3.71 18.91
CA ASP A 143 -9.52 -2.67 19.95
C ASP A 143 -8.39 -1.68 19.68
N GLU A 144 -7.20 -2.19 19.35
CA GLU A 144 -6.05 -1.35 19.02
C GLU A 144 -6.27 -0.59 17.70
N LEU A 145 -6.85 -1.22 16.68
CA LEU A 145 -7.21 -0.52 15.44
C LEU A 145 -8.25 0.57 15.67
N ASN A 146 -9.21 0.35 16.55
CA ASN A 146 -10.19 1.36 16.93
C ASN A 146 -9.53 2.52 17.66
N GLU A 147 -8.61 2.25 18.59
CA GLU A 147 -7.84 3.29 19.26
C GLU A 147 -7.04 4.13 18.26
N ARG A 148 -6.29 3.49 17.35
CA ARG A 148 -5.53 4.17 16.28
C ARG A 148 -6.46 5.00 15.40
N ARG A 149 -7.65 4.48 15.07
CA ARG A 149 -8.68 5.20 14.28
C ARG A 149 -9.17 6.48 14.96
N THR A 150 -9.36 6.47 16.28
CA THR A 150 -9.79 7.69 17.01
C THR A 150 -8.72 8.78 17.02
N LYS A 151 -7.44 8.39 16.95
CA LYS A 151 -6.30 9.31 16.92
C LYS A 151 -5.94 9.76 15.51
N TRP A 152 -6.45 9.06 14.49
CA TRP A 152 -6.10 9.32 13.11
C TRP A 152 -6.56 10.71 12.67
N GLN A 153 -5.61 11.46 12.10
CA GLN A 153 -5.87 12.71 11.39
C GLN A 153 -5.14 12.64 10.06
N LEU A 154 -5.75 13.17 9.01
CA LEU A 154 -5.10 13.29 7.71
C LEU A 154 -3.79 14.10 7.88
N PRO A 155 -2.61 13.54 7.55
CA PRO A 155 -1.35 14.25 7.75
C PRO A 155 -1.32 15.56 6.97
N ALA A 156 -0.76 16.61 7.57
CA ALA A 156 -0.65 17.92 6.93
C ALA A 156 0.16 17.89 5.62
N LYS A 157 1.07 16.93 5.46
CA LYS A 157 1.85 16.72 4.23
C LYS A 157 1.05 16.06 3.11
N ALA A 158 0.00 15.30 3.43
CA ALA A 158 -0.98 14.80 2.45
C ALA A 158 -1.96 15.92 2.02
N SER A 159 -1.51 17.18 2.02
CA SER A 159 -2.38 18.34 1.86
C SER A 159 -3.07 18.29 0.51
N LEU A 160 -4.38 18.04 0.56
CA LEU A 160 -5.22 18.04 -0.62
C LEU A 160 -5.07 19.40 -1.35
N PRO A 161 -4.93 19.39 -2.69
CA PRO A 161 -4.77 20.61 -3.45
C PRO A 161 -5.91 21.59 -3.15
N LYS A 162 -5.57 22.86 -2.86
CA LYS A 162 -6.57 23.88 -2.49
C LYS A 162 -7.27 24.52 -3.70
N LYS A 163 -6.69 24.41 -4.90
CA LYS A 163 -7.18 25.00 -6.15
C LYS A 163 -6.69 24.19 -7.36
N GLY A 164 -7.21 24.52 -8.54
CA GLY A 164 -6.80 23.90 -9.81
C GLY A 164 -7.51 22.58 -10.11
N TYR A 165 -7.07 21.90 -11.17
CA TYR A 165 -7.73 20.68 -11.65
C TYR A 165 -7.65 19.52 -10.65
N LEU A 166 -6.53 19.37 -9.92
CA LEU A 166 -6.42 18.34 -8.88
C LEU A 166 -7.40 18.55 -7.73
N ARG A 167 -7.73 19.81 -7.37
CA ARG A 167 -8.80 20.08 -6.39
C ARG A 167 -10.14 19.55 -6.89
N LYS A 168 -10.49 19.84 -8.16
CA LYS A 168 -11.73 19.35 -8.78
C LYS A 168 -11.77 17.83 -8.81
N TYR A 169 -10.66 17.21 -9.21
CA TYR A 169 -10.52 15.75 -9.21
C TYR A 169 -10.79 15.16 -7.82
N VAL A 170 -10.09 15.62 -6.79
CA VAL A 170 -10.27 15.14 -5.41
C VAL A 170 -11.71 15.29 -4.90
N GLN A 171 -12.43 16.33 -5.32
CA GLN A 171 -13.81 16.58 -4.92
C GLN A 171 -14.80 15.59 -5.54
N CYS A 172 -14.51 15.11 -6.75
CA CYS A 172 -15.44 14.30 -7.54
C CYS A 172 -15.05 12.81 -7.58
N VAL A 173 -13.77 12.50 -7.35
CA VAL A 173 -13.26 11.14 -7.54
C VAL A 173 -13.83 10.15 -6.52
N GLN A 174 -14.33 9.04 -7.04
CA GLN A 174 -14.75 7.86 -6.29
C GLN A 174 -13.54 6.98 -5.91
N SER A 175 -13.74 6.00 -5.03
CA SER A 175 -12.69 5.04 -4.66
C SER A 175 -12.13 4.26 -5.85
N ALA A 176 -10.93 3.71 -5.71
CA ALA A 176 -10.37 2.83 -6.74
C ALA A 176 -11.18 1.54 -6.93
N SER A 177 -11.89 1.07 -5.90
CA SER A 177 -12.87 -0.02 -6.02
C SER A 177 -14.04 0.29 -6.96
N ASN A 178 -14.37 1.57 -7.14
CA ASN A 178 -15.38 2.06 -8.08
C ASN A 178 -14.75 2.61 -9.38
N GLY A 179 -13.48 2.30 -9.66
CA GLY A 179 -12.81 2.67 -10.90
C GLY A 179 -12.36 4.13 -11.00
N CYS A 180 -12.29 4.87 -9.88
CA CYS A 180 -11.87 6.28 -9.85
C CYS A 180 -12.68 7.21 -10.76
N ILE A 181 -13.97 6.91 -10.98
CA ILE A 181 -14.86 7.77 -11.78
C ILE A 181 -15.05 9.14 -11.11
N THR A 182 -15.44 10.15 -11.90
CA THR A 182 -15.57 11.56 -11.43
C THR A 182 -16.95 12.16 -11.68
N ASP A 183 -17.90 11.33 -12.10
CA ASP A 183 -19.28 11.65 -12.47
C ASP A 183 -20.30 10.82 -11.68
N GLY A 184 -19.85 10.13 -10.62
CA GLY A 184 -20.69 9.33 -9.74
C GLY A 184 -21.48 10.12 -8.70
#